data_AF-A0A931RHV8-F1
#
_entry.id   AF-A0A931RHV8-F1
#
_cell.length_a   1.000
_cell.length_b   1.000
_cell.length_c   1.000
_cell.angle_alpha   90.00
_cell.angle_beta   90.00
_cell.angle_gamma   90.00
#
_symmetry.space_group_name_H-M   'P 1'
#
loop_
_entity.id
_entity.type
_entity.pdbx_description
1 polymer ?
#
loop_
_entity_poly.entity_id
_entity_poly.type
_entity_poly.pdbx_seq_one_letter_code
_entity_poly.pdbx_strand_id
1 'polypeptide(L)'
;MLDWGNCVENGVPTLNCLPVIFNSVVRWALIFGAITALFFIIFAGVKFIRSGGQPKLVEDARNTLTYAVIGLVAILISFAVINFISAATGVTCIKYFGFGKC
;
A
#
# COMPACT_ATOMS: atom_id res chain seq x y z
N MET A 1 13.31 -5.34 -11.24
CA MET A 1 14.71 -4.92 -11.05
C MET A 1 14.68 -3.43 -10.70
N LEU A 2 15.40 -3.01 -9.66
CA LEU A 2 15.49 -1.58 -9.30
C LEU A 2 16.48 -0.93 -10.27
N ASP A 3 16.01 0.01 -11.06
CA ASP A 3 16.85 0.71 -12.03
C ASP A 3 17.39 2.00 -11.40
N TRP A 4 18.65 1.93 -10.98
CA TRP A 4 19.41 3.03 -10.40
C TRP A 4 20.26 3.77 -11.44
N GLY A 5 20.33 3.26 -12.67
CA GLY A 5 21.20 3.80 -13.73
C GLY A 5 20.74 5.17 -14.25
N ASN A 6 19.44 5.44 -14.17
CA ASN A 6 18.82 6.64 -14.75
C ASN A 6 18.68 7.82 -13.79
N CYS A 7 19.15 7.71 -12.53
CA CYS A 7 19.08 8.80 -11.55
C CYS A 7 20.45 9.36 -11.14
N VAL A 8 21.53 8.68 -11.52
CA VAL A 8 22.91 9.09 -11.28
C VAL A 8 23.48 9.66 -12.57
N GLU A 9 23.63 10.98 -12.62
CA GLU A 9 24.23 11.67 -13.75
C GLU A 9 25.63 12.13 -13.30
N ASN A 10 26.68 11.78 -14.05
CA ASN A 10 28.07 12.15 -13.76
C ASN A 10 28.60 11.73 -12.36
N GLY A 11 28.08 10.65 -11.78
CA GLY A 11 28.57 10.11 -10.51
C GLY A 11 28.08 10.84 -9.26
N VAL A 12 27.15 11.80 -9.40
CA VAL A 12 26.45 12.42 -8.25
C VAL A 12 24.98 11.97 -8.20
N PRO A 13 24.43 11.68 -7.01
CA PRO A 13 23.01 11.42 -6.85
C PRO A 13 22.23 12.73 -7.04
N THR A 14 21.41 12.79 -8.09
CA THR A 14 20.54 13.93 -8.37
C THR A 14 19.20 13.82 -7.62
N LEU A 15 18.40 14.89 -7.60
CA LEU A 15 17.04 14.90 -7.02
C LEU A 15 16.10 13.86 -7.67
N ASN A 16 16.45 13.34 -8.85
CA ASN A 16 15.74 12.25 -9.51
C ASN A 16 15.90 10.88 -8.81
N CYS A 17 16.85 10.73 -7.88
CA CYS A 17 16.98 9.48 -7.11
C CYS A 17 15.96 9.37 -5.97
N LEU A 18 15.46 10.49 -5.43
CA LEU A 18 14.46 10.49 -4.36
C LEU A 18 13.17 9.72 -4.74
N PRO A 19 12.54 9.95 -5.91
CA PRO A 19 11.37 9.19 -6.32
C PRO A 19 11.66 7.71 -6.59
N VAL A 20 12.88 7.34 -7.01
CA VAL A 20 13.26 5.93 -7.20
C VAL A 20 13.29 5.18 -5.87
N ILE A 21 13.86 5.82 -4.83
CA ILE A 21 13.86 5.28 -3.46
C ILE A 21 12.43 5.18 -2.95
N PHE A 22 11.64 6.24 -3.08
CA PHE A 22 10.26 6.26 -2.59
C PHE A 22 9.39 5.19 -3.26
N ASN A 23 9.45 5.06 -4.59
CA ASN A 23 8.74 3.99 -5.31
C ASN A 23 9.20 2.59 -4.88
N SER A 24 10.50 2.42 -4.57
CA SER A 24 11.03 1.16 -4.06
C SER A 24 10.47 0.83 -2.68
N VAL A 25 10.44 1.82 -1.77
CA VAL A 25 9.89 1.67 -0.42
C VAL A 25 8.39 1.36 -0.50
N VAL A 26 7.62 2.12 -1.29
CA VAL A 26 6.19 1.89 -1.47
C VAL A 26 5.91 0.51 -2.06
N ARG A 27 6.67 0.07 -3.08
CA ARG A 27 6.49 -1.27 -3.66
C ARG A 27 6.72 -2.37 -2.63
N TRP A 28 7.79 -2.26 -1.85
CA TRP A 28 8.06 -3.22 -0.78
C TRP A 28 6.99 -3.15 0.31
N ALA A 29 6.58 -1.95 0.73
CA ALA A 29 5.53 -1.76 1.72
C ALA A 29 4.18 -2.36 1.27
N LEU A 30 3.82 -2.25 0.00
CA LEU A 30 2.61 -2.87 -0.55
C LEU A 30 2.69 -4.41 -0.54
N ILE A 31 3.84 -4.99 -0.90
CA ILE A 31 4.05 -6.44 -0.87
C ILE A 31 3.95 -6.95 0.57
N PHE A 32 4.69 -6.34 1.50
CA PHE A 32 4.65 -6.70 2.91
C PHE A 32 3.25 -6.47 3.51
N GLY A 33 2.63 -5.33 3.20
CA GLY A 33 1.28 -4.99 3.65
C GLY A 33 0.24 -6.00 3.20
N ALA A 34 0.30 -6.47 1.95
CA ALA A 34 -0.60 -7.50 1.44
C ALA A 34 -0.44 -8.85 2.18
N ILE A 35 0.80 -9.27 2.43
CA ILE A 35 1.10 -10.51 3.18
C ILE A 35 0.60 -10.40 4.62
N THR A 36 0.87 -9.26 5.28
CA THR A 36 0.42 -9.01 6.66
C THR A 36 -1.11 -8.94 6.76
N ALA A 37 -1.78 -8.30 5.81
CA ALA A 37 -3.24 -8.26 5.77
C ALA A 37 -3.84 -9.67 5.66
N LEU A 38 -3.30 -10.51 4.78
CA LEU A 38 -3.73 -11.91 4.65
C LEU A 38 -3.52 -12.69 5.96
N PHE A 39 -2.38 -12.50 6.62
CA PHE A 39 -2.09 -13.14 7.91
C PHE A 39 -3.12 -12.75 8.99
N PHE A 40 -3.45 -11.46 9.11
CA PHE A 40 -4.46 -11.00 10.08
C PHE A 40 -5.85 -11.55 9.79
N ILE A 41 -6.24 -11.67 8.52
CA ILE A 41 -7.53 -12.26 8.13
C ILE A 41 -7.59 -13.73 8.58
N ILE A 42 -6.55 -14.51 8.32
CA ILE A 42 -6.49 -15.92 8.74
C ILE A 42 -6.51 -16.03 10.26
N PHE A 43 -5.69 -15.24 10.95
CA PHE A 43 -5.60 -15.25 12.41
C PHE A 43 -6.94 -14.90 13.06
N ALA A 44 -7.62 -13.87 12.55
CA ALA A 44 -8.92 -13.47 13.05
C ALA A 44 -10.02 -14.50 12.75
N GLY A 45 -9.96 -15.18 11.60
CA GLY A 45 -10.84 -16.30 11.27
C GLY A 45 -10.69 -17.47 12.24
N VAL A 46 -9.45 -17.85 12.57
CA VAL A 46 -9.18 -18.92 13.56
C VAL A 46 -9.64 -18.49 14.96
N LYS A 47 -9.41 -17.22 15.35
CA LYS A 47 -9.88 -16.67 16.64
C LYS A 47 -11.42 -16.66 16.71
N PHE A 48 -12.11 -16.39 15.60
CA PHE A 48 -13.57 -16.42 15.52
C PHE A 48 -14.14 -17.84 15.69
N ILE A 49 -13.48 -18.86 15.16
CA ILE A 49 -13.91 -20.26 15.34
C ILE A 49 -13.62 -20.74 16.76
N ARG A 50 -12.44 -20.39 17.32
CA ARG A 50 -12.02 -20.83 18.67
C ARG A 50 -12.73 -20.12 19.83
N SER A 51 -13.49 -19.05 19.57
CA SER A 51 -14.10 -18.24 20.63
C SER A 51 -15.33 -18.89 21.28
N GLY A 52 -15.82 -20.02 20.74
CA GLY A 52 -16.76 -20.91 21.43
C GLY A 52 -18.06 -20.26 21.91
N GLY A 53 -18.46 -19.13 21.33
CA GLY A 53 -19.67 -18.39 21.70
C GLY A 53 -19.49 -17.36 22.83
N GLN A 54 -18.28 -17.15 23.36
CA GLN A 54 -18.06 -16.07 24.34
C GLN A 54 -18.12 -14.69 23.62
N PRO A 55 -19.06 -13.80 24.00
CA PRO A 55 -19.35 -12.59 23.25
C PRO A 55 -18.13 -11.67 23.10
N LYS A 56 -17.31 -11.54 24.15
CA LYS A 56 -16.10 -10.71 24.14
C LYS A 56 -15.07 -11.16 23.09
N LEU A 57 -14.84 -12.46 22.98
CA LEU A 57 -13.82 -13.00 22.06
C LEU A 57 -14.29 -12.94 20.60
N VAL A 58 -15.60 -13.08 20.38
CA VAL A 58 -16.23 -12.94 19.07
C VAL A 58 -16.16 -11.48 18.61
N GLU A 59 -16.46 -10.53 19.50
CA GLU A 59 -16.39 -9.10 19.20
C GLU A 59 -14.97 -8.65 18.85
N ASP A 60 -13.97 -9.08 19.62
CA ASP A 60 -12.56 -8.81 19.30
C ASP A 60 -12.15 -9.37 17.93
N ALA A 61 -12.59 -10.57 17.58
CA ALA A 61 -12.30 -11.18 16.28
C ALA A 61 -12.94 -10.38 15.13
N ARG A 62 -14.19 -9.91 15.31
CA ARG A 62 -14.89 -9.05 14.34
C ARG A 62 -14.21 -7.69 14.18
N ASN A 63 -13.77 -7.09 15.27
CA ASN A 63 -13.02 -5.83 15.22
C ASN A 63 -11.71 -6.01 14.46
N THR A 64 -10.96 -7.08 14.75
CA THR A 64 -9.71 -7.40 14.02
C THR A 64 -9.96 -7.58 12.52
N LEU A 65 -11.01 -8.30 12.12
CA LEU A 65 -11.39 -8.46 10.72
C LEU A 65 -11.76 -7.12 10.08
N THR A 66 -12.54 -6.30 10.77
CA THR A 66 -12.96 -4.99 10.29
C THR A 66 -11.77 -4.08 10.02
N TYR A 67 -10.80 -4.03 10.95
CA TYR A 67 -9.59 -3.24 10.75
C TYR A 67 -8.73 -3.74 9.58
N ALA A 68 -8.61 -5.06 9.39
CA ALA A 68 -7.90 -5.63 8.24
C ALA A 68 -8.56 -5.25 6.90
N VAL A 69 -9.90 -5.30 6.84
CA VAL A 69 -10.66 -4.90 5.65
C VAL A 69 -10.53 -3.41 5.38
N ILE A 70 -10.65 -2.56 6.41
CA ILE A 70 -10.50 -1.10 6.25
C ILE A 70 -9.12 -0.75 5.69
N GLY A 71 -8.04 -1.39 6.17
CA GLY A 71 -6.70 -1.15 5.64
C GLY A 71 -6.58 -1.50 4.15
N LEU A 72 -7.17 -2.63 3.73
CA LEU A 72 -7.15 -3.06 2.33
C LEU A 72 -7.99 -2.12 1.44
N VAL A 73 -9.17 -1.73 1.91
CA VAL A 73 -10.06 -0.80 1.22
C VAL A 73 -9.41 0.59 1.09
N ALA A 74 -8.72 1.07 2.13
CA ALA A 74 -8.02 2.36 2.09
C ALA A 74 -6.96 2.42 0.99
N ILE A 75 -6.21 1.33 0.77
CA ILE A 75 -5.24 1.22 -0.32
C ILE A 75 -5.93 1.34 -1.68
N LEU A 76 -7.04 0.61 -1.88
CA LEU A 76 -7.81 0.66 -3.13
C LEU A 76 -8.36 2.06 -3.41
N ILE A 77 -8.91 2.72 -2.38
CA ILE A 77 -9.43 4.08 -2.49
C ILE A 77 -8.32 5.06 -2.85
N SER A 78 -7.12 4.91 -2.27
CA SER A 78 -5.99 5.79 -2.58
C SER A 78 -5.65 5.76 -4.07
N PHE A 79 -5.61 4.57 -4.68
CA PHE A 79 -5.42 4.45 -6.14
C PHE A 79 -6.58 5.04 -6.94
N ALA A 80 -7.81 4.86 -6.50
CA ALA A 80 -8.99 5.43 -7.16
C ALA A 80 -8.93 6.97 -7.17
N VAL A 81 -8.55 7.58 -6.04
CA VAL A 81 -8.44 9.04 -5.90
C VAL A 81 -7.34 9.60 -6.81
N ILE A 82 -6.16 8.97 -6.88
CA ILE A 82 -5.09 9.41 -7.80
C ILE A 82 -5.56 9.35 -9.26
N ASN A 83 -6.25 8.27 -9.64
CA ASN A 83 -6.81 8.14 -10.99
C ASN A 83 -7.90 9.19 -11.28
N PHE A 84 -8.74 9.49 -10.29
CA PHE A 84 -9.80 10.49 -10.42
C PHE A 84 -9.22 11.89 -10.60
N ILE A 85 -8.22 12.28 -9.80
CA ILE A 85 -7.54 13.58 -9.94
C ILE A 85 -6.86 13.69 -11.31
N SER A 86 -6.24 12.60 -11.78
CA SER A 86 -5.59 12.58 -13.10
C SER A 86 -6.59 12.76 -14.24
N ALA A 87 -7.76 12.12 -14.13
CA ALA A 87 -8.84 12.28 -15.10
C ALA A 87 -9.45 13.69 -15.06
N ALA A 88 -9.62 14.27 -13.88
CA ALA A 88 -10.21 15.60 -13.71
C ALA A 88 -9.27 16.73 -14.18
N THR A 89 -7.96 16.59 -13.98
CA THR A 89 -6.96 17.62 -14.33
C THR A 89 -6.30 17.40 -15.69
N GLY A 90 -6.45 16.21 -16.29
CA GLY A 90 -5.76 15.83 -17.54
C GLY A 90 -4.26 15.58 -17.36
N VAL A 91 -3.71 15.77 -16.17
CA VAL A 91 -2.29 15.56 -15.88
C VAL A 91 -2.07 14.09 -15.51
N THR A 92 -1.44 13.33 -16.40
CA THR A 92 -1.12 11.90 -16.18
C THR A 92 0.12 11.69 -15.31
N CYS A 93 0.94 12.72 -15.14
CA CYS A 93 2.19 12.65 -14.39
C CYS A 93 2.01 12.25 -12.93
N ILE A 94 0.87 12.57 -12.31
CA ILE A 94 0.63 12.25 -10.89
C ILE A 94 0.56 10.75 -10.61
N LYS A 95 0.42 9.92 -11.65
CA LYS A 95 0.49 8.45 -11.55
C LYS A 95 1.92 7.95 -11.42
N TYR A 96 2.89 8.76 -11.83
CA TYR A 96 4.30 8.43 -11.80
C TYR A 96 4.99 9.23 -10.69
N PHE A 97 5.51 8.54 -9.69
CA PHE A 97 6.34 9.17 -8.67
C PHE A 97 7.68 9.55 -9.33
N GLY A 98 7.87 10.82 -9.69
CA GLY A 98 9.11 11.32 -10.29
C GLY A 98 9.01 12.74 -10.85
N PHE A 99 10.06 13.54 -10.64
CA PHE A 99 10.11 14.93 -11.12
C PHE A 99 10.36 15.05 -12.64
N GLY A 100 10.89 14.00 -13.29
CA GLY A 100 11.17 13.95 -14.73
C GLY A 100 10.37 12.90 -15.51
N LYS A 101 9.22 12.46 -14.99
CA LYS A 101 8.33 11.45 -15.63
C LYS A 101 7.01 12.06 -16.15
N CYS A 102 7.02 13.37 -16.39
CA CYS A 102 6.24 14.01 -17.43
C CYS A 102 7.16 14.12 -18.66
#